data_AF-A0A954Q3N4-F1
#
_entry.id   AF-A0A954Q3N4-F1
#
_cell.length_a   1.000
_cell.length_b   1.000
_cell.length_c   1.000
_cell.angle_alpha   90.00
_cell.angle_beta   90.00
_cell.angle_gamma   90.00
#
_symmetry.space_group_name_H-M   'P 1'
#
loop_
_entity.id
_entity.type
_entity.pdbx_description
1 polymer ?
#
loop_
_entity_poly.entity_id
_entity_poly.type
_entity_poly.pdbx_seq_one_letter_code
_entity_poly.pdbx_strand_id
1 'polypeptide(L)'
;MSVQEKTRWKNWADELRQEMMSSLTEEVTRSVASITSETATTKSESSLRSVRFWRACQAGDSPNDFLAKAGFEIEFQEDDDRNVQEVTLRLNKTWKTILDRVLERKNS
;
A
#
# COMPACT_ATOMS: atom_id res chain seq x y z
N MET A 1 -1.59 -5.22 -16.30
CA MET A 1 -2.46 -4.11 -15.87
C MET A 1 -2.56 -3.11 -16.98
N SER A 2 -3.79 -2.69 -17.29
CA SER A 2 -4.05 -1.62 -18.25
C SER A 2 -3.53 -0.28 -17.70
N VAL A 3 -3.33 0.72 -18.56
CA VAL A 3 -2.90 2.07 -18.14
C VAL A 3 -3.85 2.66 -17.11
N GLN A 4 -5.16 2.46 -17.30
CA GLN A 4 -6.18 2.95 -16.36
C GLN A 4 -6.05 2.32 -14.98
N GLU A 5 -5.77 1.01 -14.90
CA GLU A 5 -5.54 0.34 -13.62
C GLU A 5 -4.29 0.89 -12.93
N LYS A 6 -3.20 1.12 -13.67
CA LYS A 6 -1.98 1.72 -13.11
C LYS A 6 -2.27 3.08 -12.48
N THR A 7 -3.05 3.92 -13.16
CA THR A 7 -3.44 5.24 -12.66
C THR A 7 -4.29 5.14 -11.39
N ARG A 8 -5.25 4.20 -11.33
CA ARG A 8 -6.08 4.00 -10.13
C ARG A 8 -5.25 3.58 -8.92
N TRP A 9 -4.36 2.61 -9.09
CA TRP A 9 -3.46 2.15 -8.03
C TRP A 9 -2.52 3.26 -7.55
N LYS A 10 -1.99 4.05 -8.49
CA LYS A 10 -1.15 5.21 -8.14
C LYS A 10 -1.93 6.24 -7.32
N ASN A 11 -3.11 6.65 -7.80
CA ASN A 11 -3.92 7.66 -7.12
C ASN A 11 -4.32 7.18 -5.72
N TRP A 12 -4.77 5.94 -5.58
CA TRP A 12 -5.10 5.34 -4.30
C TRP A 12 -3.91 5.34 -3.32
N ALA A 13 -2.72 4.95 -3.78
CA ALA A 13 -1.52 4.95 -2.94
C ALA A 13 -1.09 6.37 -2.54
N ASP A 14 -1.18 7.35 -3.44
CA ASP A 14 -0.89 8.75 -3.15
C ASP A 14 -1.89 9.35 -2.14
N GLU A 15 -3.17 9.06 -2.29
CA GLU A 15 -4.24 9.47 -1.37
C GLU A 15 -4.06 8.85 0.02
N LEU A 16 -3.80 7.55 0.09
CA LEU A 16 -3.55 6.85 1.35
C LEU A 16 -2.34 7.45 2.09
N ARG A 17 -1.27 7.77 1.38
CA ARG A 17 -0.10 8.40 1.99
C ARG A 17 -0.43 9.79 2.53
N GLN A 18 -1.21 10.59 1.81
CA GLN A 18 -1.64 11.91 2.28
C GLN A 18 -2.53 11.79 3.53
N GLU A 19 -3.42 10.80 3.58
CA GLU A 19 -4.24 10.48 4.75
C GLU A 19 -3.36 10.11 5.95
N MET A 20 -2.37 9.24 5.76
CA MET A 20 -1.42 8.85 6.81
C MET A 20 -0.60 10.02 7.33
N MET A 21 -0.08 10.87 6.44
CA MET A 21 0.65 12.08 6.83
C MET A 21 -0.24 13.09 7.57
N SER A 22 -1.52 13.17 7.23
CA SER A 22 -2.48 14.10 7.86
C SER A 22 -2.98 13.58 9.22
N SER A 23 -3.21 12.27 9.31
CA SER A 23 -3.58 11.58 10.56
C SER A 23 -2.40 11.31 11.48
N LEU A 24 -1.17 11.58 11.01
CA LEU A 24 0.08 11.34 11.69
C LEU A 24 0.29 9.86 12.07
N THR A 25 -0.05 8.96 11.14
CA THR A 25 0.10 7.50 11.30
C THR A 25 1.22 6.98 10.41
N GLU A 26 2.05 6.09 10.96
CA GLU A 26 3.20 5.51 10.24
C GLU A 26 2.84 4.26 9.44
N GLU A 27 1.80 3.55 9.86
CA GLU A 27 1.36 2.30 9.26
C GLU A 27 -0.16 2.16 9.27
N VAL A 28 -0.68 1.41 8.31
CA VAL A 28 -2.09 1.05 8.22
C VAL A 28 -2.23 -0.38 7.73
N THR A 29 -3.10 -1.15 8.36
CA THR A 29 -3.49 -2.49 7.89
C THR A 29 -4.84 -2.38 7.17
N ARG A 30 -4.91 -2.94 5.96
CA ARG A 30 -6.13 -2.99 5.15
C ARG A 30 -6.37 -4.42 4.68
N SER A 31 -7.64 -4.83 4.66
CA SER A 31 -8.00 -6.09 4.04
C SER A 31 -7.87 -6.01 2.51
N VAL A 32 -7.51 -7.13 1.88
CA VAL A 32 -7.45 -7.22 0.42
C VAL A 32 -8.79 -6.88 -0.23
N ALA A 33 -9.90 -7.23 0.44
CA ALA A 33 -11.24 -6.86 -0.01
C ALA A 33 -11.45 -5.33 -0.04
N SER A 34 -11.02 -4.61 1.00
CA SER A 34 -11.09 -3.13 1.06
C SER A 34 -10.28 -2.52 -0.08
N ILE A 35 -9.03 -2.98 -0.27
CA ILE A 35 -8.15 -2.49 -1.33
C ILE A 35 -8.75 -2.75 -2.71
N THR A 36 -9.37 -3.91 -2.92
CA THR A 36 -10.04 -4.25 -4.20
C THR A 36 -11.16 -3.26 -4.51
N SER A 37 -11.98 -2.94 -3.50
CA SER A 37 -13.09 -1.98 -3.62
C SER A 37 -12.58 -0.57 -3.87
N GLU A 38 -11.58 -0.11 -3.12
CA GLU A 38 -11.05 1.26 -3.17
C GLU A 38 -10.26 1.54 -4.46
N THR A 39 -9.45 0.57 -4.92
CA THR A 39 -8.67 0.71 -6.16
C THR A 39 -9.51 0.53 -7.42
N ALA A 40 -10.76 0.08 -7.29
CA ALA A 40 -11.67 -0.24 -8.39
C ALA A 40 -10.97 -1.04 -9.52
N THR A 41 -10.13 -2.02 -9.15
CA THR A 41 -9.37 -2.81 -10.12
C THR A 41 -10.29 -3.73 -10.94
N THR A 42 -9.93 -3.98 -12.20
CA THR A 42 -10.64 -4.99 -13.02
C THR A 42 -10.11 -6.40 -12.81
N LYS A 43 -9.05 -6.56 -12.02
CA LYS A 43 -8.57 -7.88 -11.61
C LYS A 43 -9.60 -8.55 -10.71
N SER A 44 -9.69 -9.88 -10.84
CA SER A 44 -10.44 -10.68 -9.87
C SER A 44 -9.83 -10.50 -8.48
N GLU A 45 -10.68 -10.48 -7.45
CA GLU A 45 -10.24 -10.44 -6.05
C GLU A 45 -9.22 -11.55 -5.74
N SER A 46 -9.41 -12.73 -6.33
CA SER A 46 -8.45 -13.85 -6.25
C SER A 46 -7.02 -13.50 -6.70
N SER A 47 -6.86 -12.57 -7.64
CA SER A 47 -5.53 -12.11 -8.08
C SER A 47 -4.87 -11.24 -7.03
N LEU A 48 -5.64 -10.41 -6.33
CA LEU A 48 -5.15 -9.58 -5.25
C LEU A 48 -4.96 -10.40 -3.97
N ARG A 49 -5.70 -11.49 -3.77
CA ARG A 49 -5.45 -12.42 -2.66
C ARG A 49 -4.18 -13.25 -2.85
N SER A 50 -3.60 -13.31 -4.04
CA SER A 50 -2.40 -14.11 -4.27
C SER A 50 -1.16 -13.53 -3.58
N VAL A 51 -0.44 -14.36 -2.83
CA VAL A 51 0.90 -14.03 -2.29
C VAL A 51 1.85 -13.54 -3.40
N ARG A 52 1.77 -14.12 -4.60
CA ARG A 52 2.63 -13.73 -5.73
C ARG A 52 2.45 -12.25 -6.10
N PHE A 53 1.22 -11.76 -6.04
CA PHE A 53 0.93 -10.36 -6.34
C PHE A 53 1.59 -9.45 -5.31
N TRP A 54 1.39 -9.72 -4.02
CA TRP A 54 1.96 -8.89 -2.95
C TRP A 54 3.48 -8.97 -2.85
N ARG A 55 4.09 -10.13 -3.13
CA ARG A 55 5.56 -10.23 -3.24
C ARG A 55 6.10 -9.35 -4.36
N ALA A 56 5.42 -9.27 -5.51
CA ALA A 56 5.83 -8.39 -6.60
C ALA A 56 5.67 -6.90 -6.21
N CYS A 57 4.61 -6.54 -5.50
CA CYS A 57 4.45 -5.19 -4.95
C CYS A 57 5.55 -4.85 -3.96
N GLN A 58 5.87 -5.77 -3.05
CA GLN A 58 6.90 -5.62 -2.01
C GLN A 58 8.30 -5.48 -2.62
N ALA A 59 8.59 -6.22 -3.69
CA ALA A 59 9.84 -6.10 -4.45
C ALA A 59 9.94 -4.80 -5.27
N GLY A 60 8.82 -4.08 -5.48
CA GLY A 60 8.78 -2.94 -6.38
C GLY A 60 8.91 -3.34 -7.85
N ASP A 61 8.47 -4.55 -8.21
CA ASP A 61 8.59 -5.08 -9.58
C ASP A 61 7.54 -4.46 -10.50
N SER A 62 7.98 -3.90 -11.63
CA SER A 62 7.06 -3.46 -12.69
C SER A 62 6.27 -4.67 -13.23
N PRO A 63 4.93 -4.58 -13.38
CA PRO A 63 4.12 -3.37 -13.34
C PRO A 63 3.47 -3.03 -11.99
N ASN A 64 3.80 -3.71 -10.89
CA ASN A 64 3.14 -3.57 -9.57
C ASN A 64 3.90 -2.65 -8.58
N ASP A 65 4.71 -1.73 -9.10
CA ASP A 65 5.62 -0.91 -8.30
C ASP A 65 4.99 0.35 -7.66
N PHE A 66 3.68 0.52 -7.77
CA PHE A 66 2.99 1.76 -7.35
C PHE A 66 3.12 2.05 -5.86
N LEU A 67 2.98 1.04 -5.01
CA LEU A 67 3.07 1.20 -3.56
C LEU A 67 4.50 1.54 -3.14
N ALA A 68 5.49 0.85 -3.70
CA ALA A 68 6.89 1.17 -3.49
C ALA A 68 7.23 2.60 -3.97
N LYS A 69 6.74 3.02 -5.14
CA LYS A 69 6.91 4.39 -5.68
C LYS A 69 6.20 5.47 -4.87
N ALA A 70 5.02 5.16 -4.32
CA ALA A 70 4.33 6.05 -3.39
C ALA A 70 5.09 6.17 -2.05
N GLY A 71 6.01 5.24 -1.78
CA GLY A 71 6.89 5.26 -0.63
C GLY A 71 6.41 4.37 0.51
N PHE A 72 5.75 3.26 0.19
CA PHE A 72 5.35 2.25 1.16
C PHE A 72 6.31 1.05 1.20
N GLU A 73 6.55 0.57 2.41
CA GLU A 73 7.03 -0.76 2.72
C GLU A 73 5.81 -1.65 3.00
N ILE A 74 5.80 -2.86 2.45
CA ILE A 74 4.63 -3.75 2.45
C ILE A 74 4.93 -4.98 3.29
N GLU A 75 4.01 -5.30 4.21
CA GLU A 75 4.02 -6.53 4.97
C GLU A 75 2.68 -7.24 4.86
N PHE A 76 2.69 -8.56 4.89
CA PHE A 76 1.50 -9.40 4.87
C PHE A 76 1.82 -10.78 5.40
N GLN A 77 0.79 -11.50 5.82
CA GLN A 77 0.89 -12.92 6.17
C GLN A 77 0.20 -13.76 5.10
N GLU A 78 0.79 -14.92 4.81
CA GLU A 78 0.18 -15.94 3.95
C GLU A 78 -0.60 -16.94 4.80
N ASP A 79 -1.82 -17.27 4.38
CA ASP A 79 -2.60 -18.36 4.97
C ASP A 79 -2.19 -19.73 4.36
N ASP A 80 -2.77 -20.81 4.89
CA ASP A 80 -2.47 -22.19 4.47
C ASP A 80 -2.72 -22.42 2.96
N ASP A 81 -3.62 -21.64 2.36
CA ASP A 81 -3.97 -21.68 0.94
C ASP A 81 -3.09 -20.75 0.08
N ARG A 82 -2.04 -20.17 0.67
CA ARG A 82 -1.16 -19.16 0.04
C ARG A 82 -1.92 -17.92 -0.44
N ASN A 83 -2.97 -17.56 0.29
CA ASN A 83 -3.69 -16.31 0.12
C ASN A 83 -3.26 -15.28 1.15
N VAL A 84 -3.52 -14.03 0.82
CA VAL A 84 -3.32 -12.86 1.65
C VAL A 84 -4.69 -12.27 1.95
N GLN A 85 -4.98 -12.11 3.23
CA GLN A 85 -6.24 -11.54 3.71
C GLN A 85 -6.08 -10.05 4.01
N GLU A 86 -4.93 -9.68 4.58
CA GLU A 86 -4.61 -8.33 5.04
C GLU A 86 -3.19 -7.95 4.64
N VAL A 87 -3.00 -6.65 4.44
CA VAL A 87 -1.73 -6.05 4.09
C VAL A 87 -1.50 -4.84 4.96
N THR A 88 -0.33 -4.78 5.58
CA THR A 88 0.16 -3.62 6.30
C THR A 88 1.04 -2.79 5.37
N LEU A 89 0.70 -1.51 5.23
CA LEU A 89 1.44 -0.53 4.46
C LEU A 89 2.10 0.44 5.44
N ARG A 90 3.42 0.45 5.46
CA ARG A 90 4.23 1.35 6.30
C ARG A 90 4.86 2.44 5.46
N LEU A 91 4.94 3.66 5.98
CA LEU A 91 5.76 4.69 5.36
C LEU A 91 7.22 4.25 5.36
N ASN A 92 7.87 4.34 4.19
CA ASN A 92 9.29 4.07 4.09
C ASN A 92 10.10 5.11 4.89
N LYS A 93 11.41 4.85 5.05
CA LYS A 93 12.31 5.73 5.80
C LYS A 93 12.21 7.22 5.43
N THR A 94 12.03 7.55 4.14
CA THR A 94 11.92 8.94 3.68
C THR A 94 10.67 9.61 4.24
N TRP A 95 9.51 8.99 4.09
CA TRP A 95 8.24 9.56 4.57
C TRP A 95 8.13 9.51 6.09
N LYS A 96 8.64 8.45 6.72
CA LYS A 96 8.74 8.37 8.18
C LYS A 96 9.57 9.52 8.76
N THR A 97 10.74 9.81 8.18
CA THR A 97 11.56 10.97 8.59
C THR A 97 10.82 12.30 8.45
N ILE A 98 10.00 12.45 7.40
CA ILE A 98 9.17 13.66 7.22
C ILE A 98 8.10 13.74 8.30
N LEU A 99 7.43 12.62 8.60
CA LEU A 99 6.40 12.53 9.63
C LEU A 99 6.98 12.83 11.03
N ASP A 100 8.12 12.23 11.37
CA ASP A 100 8.82 12.45 12.64
C ASP A 100 9.09 13.95 12.87
N ARG A 101 9.57 14.66 11.85
CA ARG A 101 9.80 16.12 11.92
C ARG A 101 8.52 16.92 12.13
N VAL A 102 7.38 16.45 11.60
CA VAL A 102 6.08 17.10 11.81
C VAL A 102 5.61 16.86 13.25
N LEU A 103 5.79 15.64 13.77
CA LEU A 103 5.47 15.28 15.14
C LEU A 103 6.32 16.07 16.16
N GLU A 104 7.63 16.19 15.94
CA GLU A 104 8.54 16.98 16.77
C GLU A 104 8.09 18.44 16.87
N ARG A 105 7.70 19.06 15.75
CA ARG A 105 7.20 20.45 15.71
C ARG A 105 5.88 20.66 16.43
N LYS A 106 5.03 19.64 16.50
CA LYS A 106 3.73 19.72 17.20
C LYS A 106 3.89 19.58 18.71
N ASN A 107 4.94 18.89 19.14
CA ASN A 107 5.25 18.61 20.55
C ASN A 107 6.22 19.63 21.17
N SER A 108 6.74 20.58 20.39
CA SER A 108 7.60 21.69 20.83
C SER A 108 6.80 22.98 21.02
#